data_AF-A0A6L7IIH3-F1
#
_entry.id   AF-A0A6L7IIH3-F1
#
_cell.length_a   1.000
_cell.length_b   1.000
_cell.length_c   1.000
_cell.angle_alpha   90.00
_cell.angle_beta   90.00
_cell.angle_gamma   90.00
#
_symmetry.space_group_name_H-M   'P 1'
#
loop_
_entity.id
_entity.type
_entity.pdbx_description
1 polymer ?
#
loop_
_entity_poly.entity_id
_entity_poly.type
_entity_poly.pdbx_seq_one_letter_code
_entity_poly.pdbx_strand_id
1 'polypeptide(L)'
;MPDISKVWLNNSNPYIGTIGNENEKIKLKINVSEQNKKNDQEYFVSGYSLVDNNYTKFEGKFTIIKYKDGKKDGAVYGDYELAEESKGKHSGIFSGKFIYHFKWNKKTEKIENHSIELTGDWRSYDGSLDFKTKLKNF
;
A
#
# COMPACT_ATOMS: atom_id res chain seq x y z
N MET A 1 -7.69 -16.60 -6.02
CA MET A 1 -8.23 -15.67 -5.00
C MET A 1 -9.13 -14.67 -5.74
N PRO A 2 -10.24 -14.17 -5.17
CA PRO A 2 -11.04 -13.15 -5.85
C PRO A 2 -10.20 -11.88 -6.10
N ASP A 3 -10.60 -11.09 -7.10
CA ASP A 3 -10.01 -9.78 -7.36
C ASP A 3 -10.25 -8.86 -6.16
N ILE A 4 -9.15 -8.45 -5.52
CA ILE A 4 -9.14 -7.52 -4.38
C ILE A 4 -8.64 -6.12 -4.76
N SER A 5 -8.65 -5.74 -6.03
CA SER A 5 -8.25 -4.42 -6.52
C SER A 5 -8.91 -3.26 -5.74
N LYS A 6 -10.21 -3.40 -5.42
CA LYS A 6 -10.96 -2.40 -4.63
C LYS A 6 -10.47 -2.23 -3.19
N VAL A 7 -9.78 -3.24 -2.63
CA VAL A 7 -9.23 -3.18 -1.27
C VAL A 7 -8.12 -2.13 -1.19
N TRP A 8 -7.27 -2.06 -2.22
CA TRP A 8 -6.15 -1.11 -2.27
C TRP A 8 -6.60 0.35 -2.40
N LEU A 9 -7.81 0.59 -2.95
CA LEU A 9 -8.39 1.93 -3.02
C LEU A 9 -8.80 2.47 -1.64
N ASN A 10 -8.88 1.62 -0.61
CA ASN A 10 -9.23 1.97 0.76
C ASN A 10 -10.45 2.91 0.87
N ASN A 11 -11.52 2.61 0.12
CA ASN A 11 -12.73 3.45 0.06
C ASN A 11 -12.44 4.93 -0.27
N SER A 12 -11.44 5.19 -1.13
CA SER A 12 -10.94 6.52 -1.50
C SER A 12 -10.26 7.31 -0.37
N ASN A 13 -10.01 6.69 0.78
CA ASN A 13 -9.31 7.29 1.90
C ASN A 13 -7.79 7.03 1.81
N PRO A 14 -6.94 7.99 2.18
CA PRO A 14 -5.50 7.76 2.22
C PRO A 14 -5.13 6.75 3.30
N TYR A 15 -4.09 5.96 3.05
CA TYR A 15 -3.29 5.35 4.09
C TYR A 15 -2.53 6.46 4.82
N ILE A 16 -2.48 6.39 6.14
CA ILE A 16 -1.85 7.40 6.98
C ILE A 16 -0.77 6.74 7.82
N GLY A 17 0.35 7.43 8.00
CA GLY A 17 1.52 6.84 8.59
C GLY A 17 2.62 7.81 8.91
N THR A 18 3.82 7.26 9.10
CA THR A 18 5.05 7.98 9.42
C THR A 18 6.17 7.61 8.47
N ILE A 19 7.02 8.58 8.13
CA ILE A 19 8.25 8.43 7.38
C ILE A 19 9.44 9.01 8.15
N GLY A 20 10.59 8.33 8.11
CA GLY A 20 11.84 8.80 8.69
C GLY A 20 11.93 8.70 10.22
N ASN A 21 13.05 9.15 10.78
CA ASN A 21 13.38 9.01 12.21
C ASN A 21 12.58 9.97 13.10
N GLU A 22 12.15 11.11 12.56
CA GLU A 22 11.34 12.10 13.27
C GLU A 22 9.84 11.76 13.24
N ASN A 23 9.46 10.59 12.69
CA ASN A 23 8.08 10.15 12.50
C ASN A 23 7.21 11.20 11.79
N GLU A 24 7.77 11.81 10.75
CA GLU A 24 7.08 12.80 9.93
C GLU A 24 5.83 12.17 9.33
N LYS A 25 4.71 12.92 9.32
CA LYS A 25 3.44 12.37 8.84
C LYS A 25 3.45 12.22 7.33
N ILE A 26 3.07 11.03 6.87
CA ILE A 26 2.85 10.73 5.46
C ILE A 26 1.40 10.32 5.23
N LYS A 27 0.84 10.77 4.10
CA LYS A 27 -0.42 10.26 3.56
C LYS A 27 -0.16 9.67 2.18
N LEU A 28 -0.71 8.49 1.92
CA LEU A 28 -0.58 7.79 0.65
C LEU A 28 -1.98 7.41 0.16
N LYS A 29 -2.44 8.03 -0.92
CA LYS A 29 -3.77 7.78 -1.49
C LYS A 29 -3.64 7.04 -2.81
N ILE A 30 -4.23 5.84 -2.90
CA ILE A 30 -4.35 5.08 -4.14
C ILE A 30 -5.68 5.46 -4.80
N ASN A 31 -5.62 5.85 -6.08
CA ASN A 31 -6.80 6.25 -6.85
C ASN A 31 -7.17 5.23 -7.93
N VAL A 32 -6.18 4.54 -8.47
CA VAL A 32 -6.36 3.49 -9.46
C VAL A 32 -5.74 2.21 -8.92
N SER A 33 -6.45 1.11 -9.08
CA SER A 33 -5.95 -0.22 -8.78
C SER A 33 -6.55 -1.20 -9.77
N GLU A 34 -5.70 -1.91 -10.51
CA GLU A 34 -6.09 -2.88 -11.53
C GLU A 34 -5.31 -4.18 -11.34
N GLN A 35 -6.03 -5.30 -11.31
CA GLN A 35 -5.39 -6.62 -11.30
C GLN A 35 -4.70 -6.89 -12.63
N ASN A 36 -3.48 -7.40 -12.59
CA ASN A 36 -2.74 -7.79 -13.78
C ASN A 36 -3.44 -8.98 -14.47
N LYS A 37 -3.86 -8.79 -15.73
CA LYS A 37 -4.57 -9.82 -16.53
C LYS A 37 -3.75 -11.09 -16.77
N LYS A 38 -2.42 -11.01 -16.67
CA LYS A 38 -1.50 -12.14 -16.86
C LYS A 38 -1.08 -12.79 -15.54
N ASN A 39 -1.25 -12.10 -14.42
CA ASN A 39 -0.82 -12.54 -13.09
C ASN A 39 -1.82 -12.04 -12.03
N ASP A 40 -2.71 -12.90 -11.57
CA ASP A 40 -3.77 -12.55 -10.63
C ASP A 40 -3.25 -12.20 -9.22
N GLN A 41 -1.96 -12.37 -8.96
CA GLN A 41 -1.30 -11.99 -7.71
C GLN A 41 -0.67 -10.59 -7.76
N GLU A 42 -0.66 -9.93 -8.92
CA GLU A 42 -0.12 -8.58 -9.10
C GLU A 42 -1.23 -7.56 -9.35
N TYR A 43 -1.07 -6.38 -8.76
CA TYR A 43 -1.98 -5.26 -8.90
C TYR A 43 -1.20 -4.01 -9.24
N PHE A 44 -1.50 -3.40 -10.38
CA PHE A 44 -0.95 -2.10 -10.75
C PHE A 44 -1.75 -1.01 -10.07
N VAL A 45 -1.06 -0.07 -9.44
CA VAL A 45 -1.68 1.00 -8.67
C VAL A 45 -1.07 2.35 -9.06
N SER A 46 -1.88 3.39 -8.96
CA SER A 46 -1.40 4.76 -9.06
C SER A 46 -2.15 5.69 -8.12
N GLY A 47 -1.49 6.78 -7.73
CA GLY A 47 -1.97 7.61 -6.66
C GLY A 47 -1.07 8.79 -6.35
N TYR A 48 -1.20 9.28 -5.12
CA TYR A 48 -0.43 10.42 -4.63
C TYR A 48 0.06 10.21 -3.20
N SER A 49 1.31 10.59 -2.97
CA SER A 49 1.92 10.74 -1.66
C SER A 49 1.88 12.22 -1.23
N LEU A 50 1.78 12.44 0.07
CA LEU A 50 1.95 13.73 0.71
C LEU A 50 2.81 13.55 1.95
N VAL A 51 3.99 14.16 1.93
CA VAL A 51 4.92 14.23 3.06
C VAL A 51 5.13 15.70 3.35
N ASP A 52 4.79 16.14 4.57
CA ASP A 52 4.63 17.55 4.93
C ASP A 52 3.77 18.31 3.90
N ASN A 53 4.39 19.11 3.03
CA ASN A 53 3.73 19.87 1.96
C ASN A 53 4.11 19.43 0.54
N ASN A 54 4.90 18.37 0.40
CA ASN A 54 5.33 17.86 -0.90
C ASN A 54 4.32 16.83 -1.42
N TYR A 55 3.61 17.20 -2.48
CA TYR A 55 2.60 16.37 -3.12
C TYR A 55 3.15 15.75 -4.41
N THR A 56 3.29 14.43 -4.41
CA THR A 56 3.92 13.71 -5.53
C THR A 56 3.01 12.60 -6.02
N LYS A 57 2.93 12.44 -7.35
CA LYS A 57 2.25 11.30 -7.97
C LYS A 57 3.14 10.07 -7.83
N PHE A 58 2.54 8.90 -7.72
CA PHE A 58 3.26 7.64 -7.83
C PHE A 58 2.52 6.64 -8.70
N GLU A 59 3.29 5.71 -9.25
CA GLU A 59 2.81 4.51 -9.91
C GLU A 59 3.60 3.31 -9.41
N GLY A 60 2.99 2.13 -9.41
CA GLY A 60 3.70 0.95 -8.96
C GLY A 60 2.82 -0.28 -8.89
N LYS A 61 3.22 -1.23 -8.04
CA LYS A 61 2.51 -2.49 -7.91
C LYS A 61 2.52 -3.05 -6.50
N PHE A 62 1.46 -3.79 -6.22
CA PHE A 62 1.35 -4.72 -5.09
C PHE A 62 1.47 -6.15 -5.62
N THR A 63 2.31 -6.97 -5.00
CA THR A 63 2.52 -8.37 -5.36
C THR A 63 2.20 -9.25 -4.17
N ILE A 64 1.18 -10.09 -4.30
CA ILE A 64 0.77 -11.03 -3.27
C ILE A 64 1.72 -12.23 -3.28
N ILE A 65 2.26 -12.57 -2.11
CA ILE A 65 3.20 -13.70 -1.94
C ILE A 65 2.51 -14.87 -1.24
N LYS A 66 1.63 -14.56 -0.27
CA LYS A 66 1.03 -15.58 0.57
C LYS A 66 -0.36 -15.20 0.99
N TYR A 67 -1.26 -16.17 0.90
CA TYR A 67 -2.58 -16.12 1.51
C TYR A 67 -2.65 -17.12 2.66
N LYS A 68 -3.24 -16.70 3.77
CA LYS A 68 -3.53 -17.54 4.92
C LYS A 68 -5.03 -17.48 5.18
N ASP A 69 -5.69 -18.60 4.95
CA ASP A 69 -7.10 -18.79 5.27
C ASP A 69 -7.23 -19.37 6.68
N GLY A 70 -7.67 -18.54 7.63
CA GLY A 70 -8.27 -19.00 8.86
C GLY A 70 -9.78 -19.00 8.68
N LYS A 71 -10.46 -20.09 9.04
CA LYS A 71 -11.92 -20.28 8.87
C LYS A 71 -12.85 -19.09 9.21
N LYS A 72 -12.37 -18.10 9.98
CA LYS A 72 -13.03 -16.83 10.33
C LYS A 72 -12.18 -15.57 10.02
N ASP A 73 -10.86 -15.71 9.91
CA ASP A 73 -9.89 -14.62 9.78
C ASP A 73 -8.97 -14.93 8.59
N GLY A 74 -8.97 -14.06 7.59
CA GLY A 74 -8.08 -14.16 6.44
C GLY A 74 -6.92 -13.16 6.55
N ALA A 75 -5.76 -13.57 6.04
CA ALA A 75 -4.60 -12.70 5.93
C ALA A 75 -3.93 -12.84 4.56
N VAL A 76 -3.66 -11.73 3.89
CA VAL A 76 -2.85 -11.66 2.67
C VAL A 76 -1.55 -10.93 2.99
N TYR A 77 -0.44 -11.52 2.56
CA TYR A 77 0.90 -10.98 2.71
C TYR A 77 1.51 -10.79 1.33
N GLY A 78 2.28 -9.72 1.18
CA GLY A 78 3.00 -9.49 -0.05
C GLY A 78 3.96 -8.32 0.04
N ASP A 79 4.49 -7.96 -1.12
CA ASP A 79 5.41 -6.84 -1.29
C ASP A 79 4.72 -5.72 -2.08
N TYR A 80 5.15 -4.49 -1.86
CA TYR A 80 4.75 -3.34 -2.66
C TYR A 80 5.99 -2.58 -3.13
N GLU A 81 5.86 -1.95 -4.29
CA GLU A 81 6.84 -1.03 -4.86
C GLU A 81 6.09 0.10 -5.56
N LEU A 82 6.32 1.34 -5.14
CA LEU A 82 5.64 2.55 -5.63
C LEU A 82 6.69 3.60 -5.96
N ALA A 83 6.84 3.91 -7.24
CA ALA A 83 7.78 4.90 -7.74
C ALA A 83 7.08 6.24 -7.91
N GLU A 84 7.61 7.28 -7.27
CA GLU A 84 7.11 8.65 -7.40
C GLU A 84 7.54 9.29 -8.72
N GLU A 85 6.74 10.17 -9.32
CA GLU A 85 7.18 10.99 -10.45
C GLU A 85 8.42 11.79 -10.06
N SER A 86 9.50 11.65 -10.85
CA SER A 86 10.75 12.36 -10.62
C SER A 86 10.56 13.87 -10.85
N LYS A 87 10.36 14.63 -9.77
CA LYS A 87 10.22 16.10 -9.78
C LYS A 87 11.37 16.81 -9.05
N GLY A 88 12.42 16.08 -8.65
CA GLY A 88 13.62 16.64 -8.04
C GLY A 88 14.20 15.74 -6.95
N LYS A 89 14.98 16.34 -6.04
CA LYS A 89 15.71 15.64 -4.96
C LYS A 89 14.81 14.99 -3.89
N HIS A 90 13.51 15.29 -3.90
CA HIS A 90 12.52 14.79 -2.94
C HIS A 90 11.53 13.82 -3.58
N SER A 91 11.96 13.10 -4.62
CA SER A 91 11.22 12.02 -5.24
C SER A 91 11.98 10.71 -5.07
N GLY A 92 11.24 9.63 -4.83
CA GLY A 92 11.85 8.34 -4.56
C GLY A 92 10.93 7.16 -4.81
N ILE A 93 11.32 6.02 -4.25
CA ILE A 93 10.60 4.76 -4.35
C ILE A 93 10.22 4.30 -2.95
N PHE A 94 8.93 4.08 -2.73
CA PHE A 94 8.45 3.32 -1.59
C PHE A 94 8.54 1.83 -1.91
N SER A 95 9.17 1.05 -1.05
CA SER A 95 9.23 -0.41 -1.19
C SER A 95 9.09 -1.07 0.17
N GLY A 96 8.44 -2.23 0.22
CA GLY A 96 8.25 -2.91 1.49
C GLY A 96 7.26 -4.05 1.44
N LYS A 97 6.74 -4.41 2.61
CA LYS A 97 5.78 -5.48 2.80
C LYS A 97 4.44 -4.93 3.22
N PHE A 98 3.38 -5.58 2.75
CA PHE A 98 2.05 -5.32 3.24
C PHE A 98 1.45 -6.54 3.95
N ILE A 99 0.55 -6.25 4.88
CA ILE A 99 -0.29 -7.22 5.56
C ILE A 99 -1.73 -6.72 5.44
N TYR A 100 -2.59 -7.52 4.81
CA TYR A 100 -4.02 -7.28 4.77
C TYR A 100 -4.74 -8.34 5.60
N HIS A 101 -5.27 -7.93 6.75
CA HIS A 101 -6.11 -8.75 7.60
C HIS A 101 -7.58 -8.44 7.36
N PHE A 102 -8.42 -9.46 7.35
CA PHE A 102 -9.86 -9.31 7.23
C PHE A 102 -10.60 -10.42 7.97
N LYS A 103 -11.79 -10.11 8.47
CA LYS A 103 -12.70 -11.13 9.01
C LYS A 103 -13.79 -11.45 8.00
N TRP A 104 -14.01 -12.73 7.77
CA TRP A 104 -15.10 -13.19 6.92
C TRP A 104 -16.34 -13.47 7.76
N ASN A 105 -17.37 -12.63 7.63
CA ASN A 105 -18.64 -12.88 8.29
C ASN A 105 -19.50 -13.82 7.43
N LYS A 106 -19.55 -15.09 7.84
CA LYS A 106 -20.34 -16.13 7.14
C LYS A 106 -21.84 -15.87 7.09
N LYS A 107 -22.38 -15.04 8.00
CA LYS A 107 -23.82 -14.74 8.05
C LYS A 107 -24.21 -13.66 7.05
N THR A 108 -23.34 -12.67 6.86
CA THR A 108 -23.59 -11.53 5.95
C THR A 108 -22.87 -11.68 4.62
N GLU A 109 -22.00 -12.69 4.48
CA GLU A 109 -21.11 -12.93 3.34
C GLU A 109 -20.27 -11.70 2.98
N LYS A 110 -19.88 -10.93 4.01
CA LYS A 110 -19.13 -9.69 3.89
C LYS A 110 -17.83 -9.73 4.67
N ILE A 111 -16.87 -8.97 4.17
CA ILE A 111 -15.63 -8.66 4.87
C ILE A 111 -15.91 -7.59 5.94
N GLU A 112 -15.51 -7.88 7.18
CA GLU A 112 -15.60 -6.98 8.33
C GLU A 112 -14.23 -6.80 8.98
N ASN A 113 -14.07 -5.70 9.73
CA ASN A 113 -12.87 -5.40 10.52
C ASN A 113 -11.57 -5.61 9.74
N HIS A 114 -11.52 -5.05 8.53
CA HIS A 114 -10.38 -5.22 7.65
C HIS A 114 -9.31 -4.15 7.93
N SER A 115 -8.05 -4.56 8.03
CA SER A 115 -6.92 -3.67 8.26
C SER A 115 -5.81 -3.99 7.26
N ILE A 116 -5.18 -2.95 6.75
CA ILE A 116 -4.07 -2.99 5.83
C ILE A 116 -2.93 -2.21 6.46
N GLU A 117 -1.79 -2.85 6.58
CA GLU A 117 -0.55 -2.26 7.09
C GLU A 117 0.52 -2.37 6.02
N LEU A 118 1.20 -1.25 5.73
CA LEU A 118 2.35 -1.19 4.84
C LEU A 118 3.57 -0.84 5.69
N THR A 119 4.59 -1.70 5.71
CA THR A 119 5.84 -1.45 6.41
C THR A 119 6.98 -1.61 5.42
N GLY A 120 7.80 -0.57 5.30
CA GLY A 120 8.87 -0.55 4.32
C GLY A 120 9.81 0.61 4.48
N ASP A 121 10.33 1.04 3.34
CA ASP A 121 11.34 2.08 3.18
C ASP A 121 10.95 3.00 2.02
N TRP A 122 11.33 4.26 2.12
CA TRP A 122 11.36 5.21 1.03
C TRP A 122 12.81 5.56 0.73
N ARG A 123 13.20 5.48 -0.54
CA ARG A 123 14.55 5.81 -0.99
C ARG A 123 14.52 6.85 -2.09
N SER A 124 15.32 7.90 -1.96
CA SER A 124 15.46 8.90 -3.02
C SER A 124 16.09 8.29 -4.28
N TYR A 125 15.73 8.82 -5.45
CA TYR A 125 16.30 8.34 -6.73
C TYR A 125 17.81 8.51 -6.84
N ASP A 126 18.37 9.53 -6.18
CA ASP A 126 19.81 9.77 -6.13
C ASP A 126 20.54 8.90 -5.08
N GLY A 127 19.80 8.10 -4.31
CA GLY A 127 20.34 7.21 -3.27
C GLY A 127 20.88 7.91 -2.04
N SER A 128 20.69 9.23 -1.91
CA SER A 128 21.21 10.01 -0.78
C SER A 128 20.38 9.88 0.50
N LEU A 129 19.09 9.55 0.38
CA LEU A 129 18.14 9.45 1.49
C LEU A 129 17.48 8.08 1.53
N ASP A 130 17.39 7.50 2.72
CA ASP A 130 16.69 6.26 3.03
C ASP A 130 15.90 6.43 4.33
N PHE A 131 14.58 6.27 4.28
CA PHE A 131 13.67 6.49 5.40
C PHE A 131 12.73 5.31 5.60
N LYS A 132 12.64 4.82 6.85
CA LYS A 132 11.63 3.82 7.23
C LYS A 132 10.23 4.40 7.09
N THR A 133 9.29 3.59 6.61
CA THR A 133 7.88 3.96 6.45
C THR A 133 6.95 2.94 7.12
N LYS A 134 5.89 3.46 7.76
CA LYS A 134 4.81 2.67 8.34
C LYS A 134 3.48 3.35 8.06
N LEU A 135 2.62 2.72 7.27
CA LEU A 135 1.31 3.23 6.87
C LEU A 135 0.22 2.23 7.23
N LYS A 136 -0.98 2.72 7.53
CA LYS A 136 -2.16 1.87 7.71
C LYS A 136 -3.44 2.54 7.23
N ASN A 137 -4.47 1.75 6.97
CA ASN A 137 -5.82 2.29 6.81
C ASN A 137 -6.43 2.57 8.19
N PHE A 138 -7.14 3.70 8.31
CA PHE A 138 -7.90 4.11 9.50
C PHE A 138 -9.39 4.16 9.17
#